data_AF-A0A0B7HFR5-F1
#
_entry.id   AF-A0A0B7HFR5-F1
#
_cell.length_a   1.000
_cell.length_b   1.000
_cell.length_c   1.000
_cell.angle_alpha   90.00
_cell.angle_beta   90.00
_cell.angle_gamma   90.00
#
_symmetry.space_group_name_H-M   'P 1'
#
loop_
_entity.id
_entity.type
_entity.pdbx_description
1 polymer ?
#
loop_
_entity_poly.entity_id
_entity_poly.type
_entity_poly.pdbx_seq_one_letter_code
_entity_poly.pdbx_strand_id
1 'polypeptide(L)'
;MYFKSFFFSVGLIFFTKFLIAIVIFKLSGEKKTFSEVFIYKDELVDAFVISTFLCVFIELLKYHQGSKILMFLFNIIILVLLLLYHFLATPLRVIFQKKKYIEDKELEDILQEDNLCYSIRIIKGNVTNAFATGFLPYTKVILVGETLYKKMSREELKAIIYHEIGHLKLGHIRKMFFLGLCSLAVSFAINRYQTKIVIEYNLLDTVYEVIMVGMGGLMYGGILVLFSYIFQRRMEYQADNFAVQKVGAKLYIQTLNKLNEICDYKMNKGSITHPSIKKRIENAWKTEEKYGFTG
;
A
#
# COMPACT_ATOMS: atom_id res chain seq x y z
N MET A 1 0.68 -32.31 13.31
CA MET A 1 1.63 -31.23 13.70
C MET A 1 1.19 -29.86 13.17
N TYR A 2 0.85 -29.76 11.87
CA TYR A 2 0.47 -28.51 11.19
C TYR A 2 -0.67 -27.70 11.80
N PHE A 3 -1.74 -28.36 12.24
CA PHE A 3 -2.87 -27.67 12.85
C PHE A 3 -2.46 -26.95 14.14
N LYS A 4 -1.67 -27.59 15.00
CA LYS A 4 -1.16 -26.97 16.23
C LYS A 4 -0.23 -25.78 15.92
N SER A 5 0.69 -25.93 14.96
CA SER A 5 1.57 -24.84 14.53
C SER A 5 0.82 -23.66 13.91
N PHE A 6 -0.24 -23.95 13.13
CA PHE A 6 -1.12 -22.93 12.56
C PHE A 6 -1.79 -22.10 13.65
N PHE A 7 -2.57 -22.72 14.56
CA PHE A 7 -3.25 -21.97 15.63
C PHE A 7 -2.28 -21.27 16.58
N PHE A 8 -1.11 -21.86 16.83
CA PHE A 8 -0.06 -21.19 17.59
C PHE A 8 0.40 -19.91 16.89
N SER A 9 0.68 -19.97 15.58
CA SER A 9 1.06 -18.78 14.81
C SER A 9 -0.04 -17.72 14.77
N VAL A 10 -1.32 -18.13 14.68
CA VAL A 10 -2.46 -17.18 14.68
C VAL A 10 -2.50 -16.45 16.00
N GLY A 11 -2.40 -17.18 17.12
CA GLY A 11 -2.36 -16.61 18.46
C GLY A 11 -1.17 -15.67 18.66
N LEU A 12 0.02 -16.07 18.21
CA LEU A 12 1.24 -15.25 18.32
C LEU A 12 1.11 -13.95 17.51
N ILE A 13 0.71 -14.03 16.24
CA ILE A 13 0.57 -12.86 15.38
C ILE A 13 -0.50 -11.91 15.93
N PHE A 14 -1.66 -12.44 16.35
CA PHE A 14 -2.73 -11.65 16.95
C PHE A 14 -2.25 -10.94 18.23
N PHE A 15 -1.53 -11.65 19.10
CA PHE A 15 -0.97 -11.10 20.33
C PHE A 15 0.08 -10.01 20.07
N THR A 16 0.99 -10.23 19.12
CA THR A 16 1.98 -9.22 18.72
C THR A 16 1.29 -7.97 18.19
N LYS A 17 0.27 -8.12 17.34
CA LYS A 17 -0.52 -6.98 16.85
C LYS A 17 -1.25 -6.25 17.97
N PHE A 18 -1.80 -6.97 18.95
CA PHE A 18 -2.42 -6.38 20.13
C PHE A 18 -1.42 -5.54 20.95
N LEU A 19 -0.19 -6.04 21.16
CA LEU A 19 0.87 -5.28 21.83
C LEU A 19 1.26 -4.01 21.05
N ILE A 20 1.41 -4.11 19.73
CA ILE A 20 1.68 -2.96 18.85
C ILE A 20 0.53 -1.94 18.97
N ALA A 21 -0.72 -2.38 18.99
CA ALA A 21 -1.87 -1.50 19.13
C ALA A 21 -1.88 -0.76 20.48
N ILE A 22 -1.45 -1.40 21.58
CA ILE A 22 -1.27 -0.72 22.87
C ILE A 22 -0.22 0.39 22.77
N VAL A 23 0.90 0.12 22.10
CA VAL A 23 1.95 1.13 21.89
C VAL A 23 1.42 2.29 21.04
N ILE A 24 0.76 2.00 19.91
CA ILE A 24 0.16 3.01 19.03
C ILE A 24 -0.88 3.84 19.79
N PHE A 25 -1.73 3.21 20.61
CA PHE A 25 -2.74 3.90 21.41
C PHE A 25 -2.09 4.87 22.41
N LYS A 26 -1.06 4.43 23.14
CA LYS A 26 -0.30 5.29 24.06
C LYS A 26 0.37 6.47 23.32
N LEU A 27 0.92 6.23 22.13
CA LEU A 27 1.56 7.28 21.32
C LEU A 27 0.54 8.23 20.67
N SER A 28 -0.70 7.79 20.46
CA SER A 28 -1.76 8.61 19.85
C SER A 28 -2.37 9.63 20.80
N GLY A 29 -2.15 9.50 22.12
CA GLY A 29 -2.79 10.34 23.15
C GLY A 29 -4.31 10.17 23.19
N GLU A 30 -5.04 11.16 23.74
CA GLU A 30 -6.51 11.14 23.86
C GLU A 30 -7.27 11.29 22.52
N LYS A 31 -6.56 11.30 21.38
CA LYS A 31 -7.18 11.60 20.06
C LYS A 31 -7.97 10.45 19.45
N LYS A 32 -7.81 9.22 19.94
CA LYS A 32 -8.45 8.01 19.39
C LYS A 32 -8.84 7.05 20.50
N THR A 33 -9.95 6.32 20.32
CA THR A 33 -10.33 5.25 21.24
C THR A 33 -9.57 3.96 20.93
N PHE A 34 -9.35 3.07 21.92
CA PHE A 34 -8.64 1.81 21.66
C PHE A 34 -9.39 0.93 20.64
N SER A 35 -10.72 0.96 20.63
CA SER A 35 -11.54 0.25 19.64
C SER A 35 -11.41 0.79 18.21
N GLU A 36 -10.97 2.03 18.03
CA GLU A 36 -10.61 2.58 16.71
C GLU A 36 -9.21 2.13 16.27
N VAL A 37 -8.31 1.86 17.22
CA VAL A 37 -6.94 1.41 16.94
C VAL A 37 -6.90 -0.11 16.73
N PHE A 38 -7.68 -0.88 17.49
CA PHE A 38 -7.66 -2.34 17.48
C PHE A 38 -9.07 -2.92 17.29
N ILE A 39 -9.36 -3.32 16.05
CA ILE A 39 -10.62 -4.00 15.73
C ILE A 39 -10.35 -5.51 15.75
N TYR A 40 -10.63 -6.16 16.88
CA TYR A 40 -10.23 -7.57 17.09
C TYR A 40 -10.65 -8.53 15.97
N LYS A 41 -11.84 -8.36 15.38
CA LYS A 41 -12.31 -9.21 14.27
C LYS A 41 -11.41 -9.07 13.04
N ASP A 42 -11.00 -7.84 12.74
CA ASP A 42 -10.16 -7.53 11.60
C ASP A 42 -8.75 -8.09 11.84
N GLU A 43 -8.22 -7.88 13.04
CA GLU A 43 -6.89 -8.36 13.41
C GLU A 43 -6.81 -9.89 13.47
N LEU A 44 -7.91 -10.56 13.81
CA LEU A 44 -8.01 -12.01 13.79
C LEU A 44 -8.03 -12.58 12.36
N VAL A 45 -8.74 -11.92 11.44
CA VAL A 45 -8.73 -12.29 10.02
C VAL A 45 -7.34 -12.10 9.44
N ASP A 46 -6.69 -10.98 9.73
CA ASP A 46 -5.30 -10.73 9.32
C ASP A 46 -4.35 -11.79 9.87
N ALA A 47 -4.43 -12.10 11.17
CA ALA A 47 -3.62 -13.13 11.80
C ALA A 47 -3.83 -14.50 11.13
N PHE A 48 -5.08 -14.87 10.85
CA PHE A 48 -5.40 -16.10 10.14
C PHE A 48 -4.79 -16.16 8.73
N VAL A 49 -4.90 -15.06 7.98
CA VAL A 49 -4.34 -14.96 6.62
C VAL A 49 -2.81 -15.05 6.68
N ILE A 50 -2.14 -14.26 7.53
CA ILE A 50 -0.68 -14.27 7.68
C ILE A 50 -0.21 -15.65 8.11
N SER A 51 -0.87 -16.29 9.07
CA SER A 51 -0.56 -17.66 9.49
C SER A 51 -0.70 -18.67 8.37
N THR A 52 -1.71 -18.53 7.51
CA THR A 52 -1.90 -19.40 6.35
C THR A 52 -0.71 -19.26 5.40
N PHE A 53 -0.34 -18.02 5.08
CA PHE A 53 0.85 -17.73 4.26
C PHE A 53 2.13 -18.27 4.91
N LEU A 54 2.31 -18.08 6.22
CA LEU A 54 3.50 -18.54 6.95
C LEU A 54 3.58 -20.07 6.99
N CYS A 55 2.47 -20.77 7.21
CA CYS A 55 2.44 -22.23 7.18
C CYS A 55 2.69 -22.79 5.79
N VAL A 56 2.08 -22.20 4.74
CA VAL A 56 2.37 -22.55 3.35
C VAL A 56 3.84 -22.30 3.04
N PHE A 57 4.39 -21.17 3.48
CA PHE A 57 5.81 -20.84 3.32
C PHE A 57 6.72 -21.87 3.98
N ILE A 58 6.50 -22.21 5.25
CA ILE A 58 7.28 -23.22 5.98
C ILE A 58 7.16 -24.59 5.30
N GLU A 59 5.99 -24.93 4.78
CA GLU A 59 5.80 -26.20 4.08
C GLU A 59 6.55 -26.23 2.74
N LEU A 60 6.52 -25.14 1.99
CA LEU A 60 7.29 -25.00 0.75
C LEU A 60 8.81 -25.07 1.01
N LEU A 61 9.32 -24.57 2.13
CA LEU A 61 10.74 -24.68 2.49
C LEU A 61 11.22 -26.13 2.63
N LYS A 62 10.36 -27.08 3.00
CA LYS A 62 10.75 -28.50 3.10
C LYS A 62 11.07 -29.11 1.74
N TYR A 63 10.42 -28.62 0.69
CA TYR A 63 10.66 -29.05 -0.68
C TYR A 63 11.82 -28.30 -1.35
N HIS A 64 12.50 -27.41 -0.63
CA HIS A 64 13.69 -26.68 -1.09
C HIS A 64 14.97 -27.57 -1.16
N GLN A 65 14.82 -28.90 -1.18
CA GLN A 65 15.92 -29.86 -1.36
C GLN A 65 15.90 -30.56 -2.74
N GLY A 66 15.25 -29.95 -3.74
CA GLY A 66 15.15 -30.48 -5.10
C GLY A 66 16.23 -29.98 -6.07
N SER A 67 15.99 -30.21 -7.37
CA SER A 67 16.87 -29.72 -8.44
C SER A 67 17.04 -28.20 -8.41
N LYS A 68 18.13 -27.67 -8.97
CA LYS A 68 18.39 -26.21 -9.05
C LYS A 68 17.21 -25.44 -9.65
N ILE A 69 16.54 -26.03 -10.62
CA ILE A 69 15.34 -25.45 -11.28
C ILE A 69 14.16 -25.42 -10.30
N LEU A 70 13.93 -26.51 -9.57
CA LEU A 70 12.83 -26.59 -8.62
C LEU A 70 13.03 -25.58 -7.48
N MET A 71 14.25 -25.45 -6.95
CA MET A 71 14.57 -24.41 -5.96
C MET A 71 14.36 -22.99 -6.50
N PHE A 72 14.74 -22.72 -7.75
CA PHE A 72 14.51 -21.41 -8.37
C PHE A 72 13.02 -21.07 -8.48
N LEU A 73 12.20 -22.01 -8.93
CA LEU A 73 10.74 -21.85 -8.99
C LEU A 73 10.14 -21.66 -7.60
N PHE A 74 10.58 -22.42 -6.59
CA PHE A 74 10.14 -22.25 -5.21
C PHE A 74 10.44 -20.85 -4.67
N ASN A 75 11.64 -20.34 -4.91
CA ASN A 75 12.01 -18.99 -4.49
C ASN A 75 11.09 -17.95 -5.15
N ILE A 76 10.84 -18.03 -6.46
CA ILE A 76 9.90 -17.12 -7.13
C ILE A 76 8.50 -17.17 -6.49
N ILE A 77 7.97 -18.36 -6.21
CA ILE A 77 6.65 -18.53 -5.59
C ILE A 77 6.61 -17.84 -4.22
N ILE A 78 7.64 -18.04 -3.39
CA ILE A 78 7.76 -17.42 -2.08
C ILE A 78 7.77 -15.89 -2.18
N LEU A 79 8.60 -15.35 -3.08
CA LEU A 79 8.72 -13.90 -3.28
C LEU A 79 7.38 -13.31 -3.73
N VAL A 80 6.68 -13.99 -4.64
CA VAL A 80 5.34 -13.60 -5.10
C VAL A 80 4.33 -13.66 -3.96
N LEU A 81 4.32 -14.70 -3.12
CA LEU A 81 3.39 -14.82 -1.99
C LEU A 81 3.56 -13.69 -0.96
N LEU A 82 4.80 -13.31 -0.64
CA LEU A 82 5.10 -12.20 0.27
C LEU A 82 4.59 -10.86 -0.27
N LEU A 83 4.78 -10.61 -1.57
CA LEU A 83 4.24 -9.41 -2.24
C LEU A 83 2.70 -9.46 -2.30
N LEU A 84 2.13 -10.61 -2.68
CA LEU A 84 0.68 -10.78 -2.80
C LEU A 84 -0.04 -10.49 -1.48
N TYR A 85 0.53 -10.82 -0.32
CA TYR A 85 -0.06 -10.44 0.96
C TYR A 85 -0.28 -8.93 1.08
N HIS A 86 0.74 -8.11 0.79
CA HIS A 86 0.64 -6.65 0.90
C HIS A 86 -0.39 -6.07 -0.09
N PHE A 87 -0.48 -6.63 -1.29
CA PHE A 87 -1.37 -6.15 -2.35
C PHE A 87 -2.79 -6.74 -2.31
N LEU A 88 -3.01 -7.91 -1.70
CA LEU A 88 -4.32 -8.58 -1.61
C LEU A 88 -5.02 -8.37 -0.27
N ALA A 89 -4.30 -8.20 0.84
CA ALA A 89 -4.92 -8.05 2.16
C ALA A 89 -5.89 -6.87 2.19
N THR A 90 -5.49 -5.71 1.64
CA THR A 90 -6.33 -4.51 1.64
C THR A 90 -7.59 -4.65 0.78
N PRO A 91 -7.52 -5.09 -0.51
CA PRO A 91 -8.75 -5.38 -1.28
C PRO A 91 -9.65 -6.42 -0.63
N LEU A 92 -9.09 -7.52 -0.09
CA LEU A 92 -9.87 -8.56 0.57
C LEU A 92 -10.59 -8.00 1.81
N ARG A 93 -9.91 -7.17 2.60
CA ARG A 93 -10.51 -6.49 3.75
C ARG A 93 -11.74 -5.69 3.34
N VAL A 94 -11.66 -4.94 2.23
CA VAL A 94 -12.81 -4.17 1.73
C VAL A 94 -13.97 -5.06 1.34
N ILE A 95 -13.70 -6.18 0.68
CA ILE A 95 -14.75 -7.14 0.28
C ILE A 95 -15.43 -7.75 1.52
N PHE A 96 -14.64 -8.22 2.49
CA PHE A 96 -15.18 -8.84 3.71
C PHE A 96 -15.88 -7.83 4.65
N GLN A 97 -15.56 -6.54 4.54
CA GLN A 97 -16.12 -5.48 5.38
C GLN A 97 -17.21 -4.66 4.71
N LYS A 98 -17.76 -5.10 3.58
CA LYS A 98 -18.78 -4.36 2.80
C LYS A 98 -19.93 -3.79 3.65
N LYS A 99 -20.34 -4.48 4.72
CA LYS A 99 -21.41 -4.05 5.64
C LYS A 99 -21.07 -2.85 6.54
N LYS A 100 -19.79 -2.46 6.67
CA LYS A 100 -19.35 -1.34 7.50
C LYS A 100 -19.25 -0.01 6.74
N TYR A 101 -19.32 -0.04 5.41
CA TYR A 101 -19.16 1.15 4.57
C TYR A 101 -20.50 1.77 4.21
N ILE A 102 -20.49 3.08 3.99
CA ILE A 102 -21.63 3.78 3.38
C ILE A 102 -21.37 3.83 1.87
N GLU A 103 -22.37 3.45 1.07
CA GLU A 103 -22.32 3.55 -0.38
C GLU A 103 -22.79 4.95 -0.80
N ASP A 104 -22.08 5.58 -1.74
CA ASP A 104 -22.46 6.88 -2.31
C ASP A 104 -22.82 6.69 -3.78
N LYS A 105 -24.10 6.40 -4.03
CA LYS A 105 -24.60 6.09 -5.38
C LYS A 105 -24.56 7.30 -6.30
N GLU A 106 -24.77 8.51 -5.78
CA GLU A 106 -24.76 9.72 -6.59
C GLU A 106 -23.36 9.99 -7.17
N LEU A 107 -22.29 9.80 -6.39
CA LEU A 107 -20.92 9.87 -6.93
C LEU A 107 -20.64 8.72 -7.91
N GLU A 108 -21.16 7.52 -7.66
CA GLU A 108 -21.03 6.40 -8.61
C GLU A 108 -21.72 6.71 -9.95
N ASP A 109 -22.90 7.33 -9.93
CA ASP A 109 -23.66 7.69 -11.13
C ASP A 109 -22.94 8.78 -11.93
N ILE A 110 -22.40 9.81 -11.28
CA ILE A 110 -21.57 10.85 -11.93
C ILE A 110 -20.34 10.24 -12.61
N LEU A 111 -19.73 9.21 -12.01
CA LEU A 111 -18.60 8.53 -12.62
C LEU A 111 -19.02 7.64 -13.80
N GLN A 112 -20.23 7.09 -13.77
CA GLN A 112 -20.78 6.32 -14.90
C GLN A 112 -20.99 7.20 -16.13
N GLU A 113 -21.44 8.44 -15.97
CA GLU A 113 -21.54 9.43 -17.09
C GLU A 113 -20.19 9.61 -17.80
N ASP A 114 -19.10 9.46 -17.05
CA ASP A 114 -17.73 9.59 -17.49
C ASP A 114 -17.12 8.28 -18.05
N ASN A 115 -17.94 7.24 -18.22
CA ASN A 115 -17.54 5.86 -18.55
C ASN A 115 -16.57 5.24 -17.52
N LEU A 116 -16.69 5.64 -16.25
CA LEU A 116 -15.85 5.16 -15.16
C LEU A 116 -16.69 4.31 -14.18
N CYS A 117 -16.71 3.00 -14.37
CA CYS A 117 -17.39 2.08 -13.44
C CYS A 117 -16.51 1.79 -12.20
N TYR A 118 -16.64 2.62 -11.16
CA TYR A 118 -15.95 2.48 -9.86
C TYR A 118 -16.96 2.49 -8.73
N SER A 119 -16.77 1.63 -7.74
CA SER A 119 -17.58 1.63 -6.52
C SER A 119 -16.99 2.57 -5.47
N ILE A 120 -17.79 3.48 -4.92
CA ILE A 120 -17.39 4.44 -3.89
C ILE A 120 -17.86 3.95 -2.52
N ARG A 121 -16.94 3.80 -1.57
CA ARG A 121 -17.22 3.27 -0.23
C ARG A 121 -16.65 4.20 0.83
N ILE A 122 -17.49 4.69 1.73
CA ILE A 122 -17.08 5.61 2.78
C ILE A 122 -16.72 4.81 4.04
N ILE A 123 -15.49 4.99 4.53
CA ILE A 123 -14.98 4.38 5.76
C ILE A 123 -15.36 5.24 6.96
N LYS A 124 -16.15 4.70 7.88
CA LYS A 124 -16.53 5.37 9.13
C LYS A 124 -15.32 5.60 10.05
N GLY A 125 -15.32 6.73 10.76
CA GLY A 125 -14.30 7.13 11.75
C GLY A 125 -13.45 8.33 11.32
N ASN A 126 -12.45 8.67 12.14
CA ASN A 126 -11.55 9.81 11.92
C ASN A 126 -10.45 9.49 10.88
N VAL A 127 -10.86 9.04 9.71
CA VAL A 127 -9.97 8.75 8.57
C VAL A 127 -9.97 9.96 7.64
N THR A 128 -8.83 10.63 7.52
CA THR A 128 -8.61 11.80 6.63
C THR A 128 -7.88 11.39 5.35
N ASN A 129 -8.14 10.19 4.85
CA ASN A 129 -7.47 9.66 3.67
C ASN A 129 -8.49 9.08 2.70
N ALA A 130 -8.18 9.15 1.41
CA ALA A 130 -8.82 8.36 0.39
C ALA A 130 -7.76 7.43 -0.21
N PHE A 131 -8.17 6.26 -0.67
CA PHE A 131 -7.27 5.41 -1.44
C PHE A 131 -8.05 4.50 -2.38
N ALA A 132 -7.52 4.38 -3.59
CA ALA A 132 -7.96 3.41 -4.56
C ALA A 132 -7.51 1.99 -4.16
N THR A 133 -8.43 1.03 -4.21
CA THR A 133 -8.13 -0.40 -4.11
C THR A 133 -8.62 -1.13 -5.36
N GLY A 134 -7.92 -2.20 -5.73
CA GLY A 134 -8.25 -2.99 -6.91
C GLY A 134 -7.01 -3.44 -7.68
N PHE A 135 -6.44 -4.57 -7.28
CA PHE A 135 -5.38 -5.24 -8.06
C PHE A 135 -5.95 -5.81 -9.38
N LEU A 136 -7.19 -6.29 -9.33
CA LEU A 136 -7.92 -6.89 -10.44
C LEU A 136 -8.85 -5.84 -11.09
N PRO A 137 -9.09 -5.92 -12.41
CA PRO A 137 -9.98 -4.99 -13.12
C PRO A 137 -11.40 -4.88 -12.54
N TYR A 138 -11.86 -5.94 -11.87
CA TYR A 138 -13.23 -6.09 -11.36
C TYR A 138 -13.38 -5.71 -9.87
N THR A 139 -12.29 -5.30 -9.20
CA THR A 139 -12.30 -4.92 -7.78
C THR A 139 -11.99 -3.44 -7.55
N LYS A 140 -12.31 -2.59 -8.52
CA LYS A 140 -12.10 -1.13 -8.50
C LYS A 140 -13.03 -0.47 -7.49
N VAL A 141 -12.55 -0.35 -6.25
CA VAL A 141 -13.25 0.35 -5.17
C VAL A 141 -12.41 1.53 -4.72
N ILE A 142 -13.04 2.68 -4.56
CA ILE A 142 -12.40 3.87 -4.01
C ILE A 142 -12.94 4.05 -2.60
N LEU A 143 -12.02 4.02 -1.65
CA LEU A 143 -12.33 4.21 -0.26
C LEU A 143 -12.11 5.66 0.11
N VAL A 144 -13.13 6.28 0.69
CA VAL A 144 -13.08 7.67 1.15
C VAL A 144 -13.31 7.70 2.66
N GLY A 145 -12.42 8.32 3.41
CA GLY A 145 -12.62 8.49 4.85
C GLY A 145 -13.79 9.43 5.17
N GLU A 146 -14.57 9.09 6.21
CA GLU A 146 -15.74 9.87 6.63
C GLU A 146 -15.40 11.34 6.95
N THR A 147 -14.19 11.62 7.43
CA THR A 147 -13.76 13.01 7.68
C THR A 147 -13.65 13.83 6.39
N LEU A 148 -13.13 13.23 5.31
CA LEU A 148 -13.09 13.89 4.00
C LEU A 148 -14.51 14.08 3.48
N TYR A 149 -15.32 13.02 3.54
CA TYR A 149 -16.72 13.04 3.12
C TYR A 149 -17.55 14.15 3.75
N LYS A 150 -17.36 14.42 5.06
CA LYS A 150 -18.11 15.45 5.79
C LYS A 150 -17.56 16.87 5.63
N LYS A 151 -16.25 17.02 5.38
CA LYS A 151 -15.58 18.34 5.40
C LYS A 151 -15.35 18.97 4.03
N MET A 152 -15.54 18.20 2.96
CA MET A 152 -15.31 18.64 1.58
C MET A 152 -16.63 18.74 0.81
N SER A 153 -16.67 19.63 -0.18
CA SER A 153 -17.80 19.74 -1.12
C SER A 153 -17.86 18.54 -2.07
N ARG A 154 -18.99 18.37 -2.77
CA ARG A 154 -19.13 17.29 -3.78
C ARG A 154 -18.10 17.41 -4.90
N GLU A 155 -17.82 18.64 -5.34
CA GLU A 155 -16.82 18.93 -6.38
C GLU A 155 -15.39 18.62 -5.90
N GLU A 156 -15.07 18.95 -4.64
CA GLU A 156 -13.79 18.63 -4.02
C GLU A 156 -13.61 17.11 -3.85
N LEU A 157 -14.66 16.39 -3.41
CA LEU A 157 -14.63 14.93 -3.35
C LEU A 157 -14.41 14.31 -4.74
N LYS A 158 -15.10 14.83 -5.76
CA LYS A 158 -14.96 14.39 -7.14
C LYS A 158 -13.52 14.54 -7.62
N ALA A 159 -12.86 15.65 -7.30
CA ALA A 159 -11.45 15.89 -7.61
C ALA A 159 -10.50 14.88 -6.94
N ILE A 160 -10.68 14.56 -5.66
CA ILE A 160 -9.91 13.50 -4.97
C ILE A 160 -10.17 12.14 -5.62
N ILE A 161 -11.42 11.83 -5.92
CA ILE A 161 -11.79 10.56 -6.53
C ILE A 161 -11.13 10.40 -7.90
N TYR A 162 -11.10 11.44 -8.74
CA TYR A 162 -10.36 11.34 -10.00
C TYR A 162 -8.86 11.12 -9.79
N HIS A 163 -8.25 11.73 -8.79
CA HIS A 163 -6.85 11.44 -8.44
C HIS A 163 -6.65 9.95 -8.14
N GLU A 164 -7.50 9.36 -7.29
CA GLU A 164 -7.49 7.92 -6.98
C GLU A 164 -7.75 7.04 -8.21
N ILE A 165 -8.68 7.43 -9.09
CA ILE A 165 -8.92 6.78 -10.38
C ILE A 165 -7.67 6.85 -11.25
N GLY A 166 -6.94 7.96 -11.24
CA GLY A 166 -5.68 8.14 -11.94
C GLY A 166 -4.66 7.05 -11.57
N HIS A 167 -4.56 6.71 -10.27
CA HIS A 167 -3.71 5.60 -9.82
C HIS A 167 -4.12 4.25 -10.43
N LEU A 168 -5.41 3.98 -10.51
CA LEU A 168 -5.92 2.73 -11.07
C LEU A 168 -5.79 2.69 -12.60
N LYS A 169 -6.15 3.77 -13.29
CA LYS A 169 -6.14 3.86 -14.76
C LYS A 169 -4.73 3.78 -15.34
N LEU A 170 -3.75 4.38 -14.65
CA LEU A 170 -2.33 4.35 -15.05
C LEU A 170 -1.57 3.13 -14.52
N GLY A 171 -2.26 2.22 -13.83
CA GLY A 171 -1.72 0.95 -13.35
C GLY A 171 -0.63 1.11 -12.30
N HIS A 172 -0.69 2.16 -11.46
CA HIS A 172 0.33 2.43 -10.44
C HIS A 172 0.50 1.26 -9.47
N ILE A 173 -0.59 0.61 -9.05
CA ILE A 173 -0.55 -0.59 -8.20
C ILE A 173 0.23 -1.72 -8.87
N ARG A 174 0.00 -1.98 -10.17
CA ARG A 174 0.71 -3.03 -10.94
C ARG A 174 2.19 -2.70 -11.13
N LYS A 175 2.50 -1.44 -11.44
CA LYS A 175 3.88 -0.95 -11.54
C LYS A 175 4.62 -1.12 -10.21
N MET A 176 3.98 -0.77 -9.10
CA MET A 176 4.55 -0.96 -7.76
C MET A 176 4.72 -2.43 -7.40
N PHE A 177 3.78 -3.30 -7.78
CA PHE A 177 3.91 -4.74 -7.62
C PHE A 177 5.14 -5.28 -8.37
N PHE A 178 5.31 -4.89 -9.64
CA PHE A 178 6.44 -5.33 -10.46
C PHE A 178 7.78 -4.76 -9.96
N LEU A 179 7.82 -3.49 -9.54
CA LEU A 179 9.01 -2.90 -8.90
C LEU A 179 9.37 -3.63 -7.61
N GLY A 180 8.38 -4.02 -6.81
CA GLY A 180 8.57 -4.84 -5.62
C GLY A 180 9.13 -6.22 -5.96
N LEU A 181 8.59 -6.88 -6.99
CA LEU A 181 9.10 -8.17 -7.48
C LEU A 181 10.55 -8.08 -7.95
N CYS A 182 10.88 -7.07 -8.75
CA CYS A 182 12.26 -6.82 -9.19
C CYS A 182 13.20 -6.57 -8.01
N SER A 183 12.80 -5.73 -7.05
CA SER A 183 13.59 -5.44 -5.86
C SER A 183 13.87 -6.72 -5.07
N LEU A 184 12.83 -7.51 -4.85
CA LEU A 184 12.92 -8.75 -4.10
C LEU A 184 13.79 -9.81 -4.81
N ALA A 185 13.68 -9.91 -6.14
CA ALA A 185 14.54 -10.78 -6.96
C ALA A 185 16.01 -10.36 -6.92
N VAL A 186 16.30 -9.05 -7.00
CA VAL A 186 17.67 -8.52 -6.88
C VAL A 186 18.24 -8.81 -5.49
N SER A 187 17.47 -8.59 -4.42
CA SER A 187 17.91 -8.91 -3.07
C SER A 187 18.17 -10.39 -2.86
N PHE A 188 17.33 -11.26 -3.43
CA PHE A 188 17.56 -12.69 -3.40
C PHE A 188 18.84 -13.08 -4.15
N ALA A 189 19.10 -12.50 -5.33
CA ALA A 189 20.32 -12.75 -6.08
C ALA A 189 21.59 -12.31 -5.32
N ILE A 190 21.54 -11.13 -4.69
CA ILE A 190 22.63 -10.62 -3.85
C ILE A 190 22.86 -11.55 -2.66
N ASN A 191 21.80 -11.91 -1.93
CA ASN A 191 21.90 -12.79 -0.77
C ASN A 191 22.50 -14.15 -1.16
N ARG A 192 22.07 -14.73 -2.27
CA ARG A 192 22.64 -15.99 -2.79
C ARG A 192 24.14 -15.87 -3.10
N TYR A 193 24.56 -14.75 -3.68
CA TYR A 193 25.98 -14.50 -3.93
C TYR A 193 26.78 -14.32 -2.64
N GLN A 194 26.22 -13.59 -1.66
CA GLN A 194 26.82 -13.42 -0.33
C GLN A 194 26.97 -14.76 0.39
N THR A 195 25.93 -15.59 0.43
CA THR A 195 25.99 -16.93 1.03
C THR A 195 27.04 -17.81 0.37
N LYS A 196 27.18 -17.73 -0.96
CA LYS A 196 28.23 -18.45 -1.68
C LYS A 196 29.62 -18.04 -1.17
N ILE A 197 29.89 -16.75 -1.05
CA ILE A 197 31.16 -16.23 -0.51
C ILE A 197 31.38 -16.71 0.93
N VAL A 198 30.37 -16.61 1.79
CA VAL A 198 30.49 -17.01 3.20
C VAL A 198 30.88 -18.48 3.32
N ILE A 199 30.28 -19.35 2.50
CA ILE A 199 30.59 -20.79 2.50
C ILE A 199 31.97 -21.06 1.86
N GLU A 200 32.27 -20.47 0.71
CA GLU A 200 33.50 -20.72 -0.06
C GLU A 200 34.76 -20.32 0.71
N TYR A 201 34.68 -19.26 1.51
CA TYR A 201 35.78 -18.78 2.35
C TYR A 201 35.68 -19.22 3.82
N ASN A 202 34.76 -20.14 4.15
CA ASN A 202 34.54 -20.66 5.50
C ASN A 202 34.36 -19.57 6.57
N LEU A 203 33.58 -18.54 6.24
CA LEU A 203 33.31 -17.38 7.09
C LEU A 203 32.07 -17.58 7.99
N LEU A 204 31.51 -18.78 8.05
CA LEU A 204 30.38 -19.11 8.91
C LEU A 204 30.74 -18.92 10.38
N ASP A 205 29.78 -18.45 11.18
CA ASP A 205 29.92 -18.14 12.60
C ASP A 205 30.99 -17.07 12.93
N THR A 206 31.43 -16.31 11.92
CA THR A 206 32.37 -15.20 12.10
C THR A 206 31.66 -13.85 12.05
N VAL A 207 32.35 -12.79 12.50
CA VAL A 207 31.87 -11.41 12.36
C VAL A 207 31.59 -11.04 10.89
N TYR A 208 32.26 -11.69 9.93
CA TYR A 208 32.06 -11.44 8.50
C TYR A 208 30.69 -11.91 8.02
N GLU A 209 30.14 -13.00 8.57
CA GLU A 209 28.77 -13.42 8.26
C GLU A 209 27.76 -12.34 8.68
N VAL A 210 27.91 -11.82 9.90
CA VAL A 210 27.06 -10.73 10.43
C VAL A 210 27.16 -9.47 9.55
N ILE A 211 28.39 -9.10 9.15
CA ILE A 211 28.62 -7.96 8.27
C ILE A 211 27.94 -8.16 6.90
N MET A 212 28.07 -9.35 6.30
CA MET A 212 27.50 -9.65 4.98
C MET A 212 25.97 -9.66 5.00
N VAL A 213 25.37 -10.24 6.05
CA VAL A 213 23.91 -10.18 6.27
C VAL A 213 23.46 -8.73 6.47
N GLY A 214 24.19 -7.95 7.29
CA GLY A 214 23.91 -6.54 7.51
C GLY A 214 23.98 -5.71 6.22
N MET A 215 24.99 -5.95 5.37
CA MET A 215 25.11 -5.31 4.06
C MET A 215 23.97 -5.72 3.12
N GLY A 216 23.55 -6.99 3.13
CA GLY A 216 22.39 -7.45 2.36
C GLY A 216 21.10 -6.74 2.78
N GLY A 217 20.89 -6.58 4.09
CA GLY A 217 19.78 -5.81 4.65
C GLY A 217 19.82 -4.32 4.27
N LEU A 218 21.00 -3.69 4.34
CA LEU A 218 21.20 -2.29 3.94
C LEU A 218 20.95 -2.06 2.44
N MET A 219 21.35 -3.00 1.57
CA MET A 219 21.07 -2.88 0.14
C MET A 219 19.57 -3.01 -0.17
N TYR A 220 18.88 -3.93 0.49
CA TYR A 220 17.42 -4.08 0.34
C TYR A 220 16.66 -2.87 0.89
N GLY A 221 16.85 -2.57 2.17
CA GLY A 221 16.13 -1.50 2.87
C GLY A 221 16.56 -0.09 2.47
N GLY A 222 17.80 0.08 2.03
CA GLY A 222 18.35 1.34 1.54
C GLY A 222 18.04 1.54 0.07
N ILE A 223 18.79 0.90 -0.82
CA ILE A 223 18.82 1.28 -2.24
C ILE A 223 17.50 0.96 -2.95
N LEU A 224 16.98 -0.26 -2.79
CA LEU A 224 15.83 -0.74 -3.56
C LEU A 224 14.51 -0.09 -3.10
N VAL A 225 14.35 0.09 -1.78
CA VAL A 225 13.19 0.77 -1.21
C VAL A 225 13.22 2.28 -1.53
N LEU A 226 14.38 2.94 -1.39
CA LEU A 226 14.52 4.37 -1.74
C LEU A 226 14.24 4.61 -3.23
N PHE A 227 14.71 3.72 -4.10
CA PHE A 227 14.43 3.79 -5.53
C PHE A 227 12.93 3.74 -5.82
N SER A 228 12.20 2.85 -5.13
CA SER A 228 10.75 2.74 -5.25
C SER A 228 10.01 4.04 -4.89
N TYR A 229 10.52 4.82 -3.94
CA TYR A 229 9.93 6.11 -3.56
C TYR A 229 10.02 7.17 -4.66
N ILE A 230 11.07 7.15 -5.47
CA ILE A 230 11.20 8.07 -6.61
C ILE A 230 10.06 7.82 -7.61
N PHE A 231 9.73 6.56 -7.86
CA PHE A 231 8.61 6.18 -8.74
C PHE A 231 7.27 6.57 -8.15
N GLN A 232 7.06 6.38 -6.85
CA GLN A 232 5.82 6.79 -6.18
C GLN A 232 5.57 8.30 -6.34
N ARG A 233 6.59 9.14 -6.15
CA ARG A 233 6.45 10.60 -6.36
C ARG A 233 6.09 10.97 -7.81
N ARG A 234 6.58 10.21 -8.79
CA ARG A 234 6.19 10.41 -10.20
C ARG A 234 4.75 9.97 -10.45
N MET A 235 4.32 8.89 -9.81
CA MET A 235 2.93 8.41 -9.87
C MET A 235 1.95 9.42 -9.29
N GLU A 236 2.31 10.12 -8.21
CA GLU A 236 1.51 11.23 -7.66
C GLU A 236 1.26 12.34 -8.69
N TYR A 237 2.30 12.81 -9.39
CA TYR A 237 2.12 13.82 -10.44
C TYR A 237 1.27 13.29 -11.60
N GLN A 238 1.43 12.02 -11.96
CA GLN A 238 0.60 11.42 -13.01
C GLN A 238 -0.89 11.35 -12.62
N ALA A 239 -1.18 11.06 -11.35
CA ALA A 239 -2.53 11.08 -10.80
C ALA A 239 -3.09 12.51 -10.67
N ASP A 240 -2.27 13.48 -10.25
CA ASP A 240 -2.60 14.92 -10.28
C ASP A 240 -3.00 15.35 -11.70
N ASN A 241 -2.22 14.95 -12.71
CA ASN A 241 -2.48 15.31 -14.10
C ASN A 241 -3.84 14.79 -14.56
N PHE A 242 -4.16 13.54 -14.21
CA PHE A 242 -5.42 12.91 -14.57
C PHE A 242 -6.61 13.62 -13.91
N ALA A 243 -6.49 13.98 -12.63
CA ALA A 243 -7.53 14.74 -11.93
C ALA A 243 -7.73 16.13 -12.55
N VAL A 244 -6.65 16.85 -12.82
CA VAL A 244 -6.70 18.20 -13.41
C VAL A 244 -7.36 18.20 -14.79
N GLN A 245 -7.07 17.21 -15.64
CA GLN A 245 -7.75 17.10 -16.94
C GLN A 245 -9.27 16.92 -16.81
N LYS A 246 -9.73 16.34 -15.69
CA LYS A 246 -11.14 16.05 -15.42
C LYS A 246 -11.90 17.12 -14.65
N VAL A 247 -11.24 17.86 -13.75
CA VAL A 247 -11.90 18.88 -12.92
C VAL A 247 -11.35 20.30 -13.08
N GLY A 248 -10.26 20.47 -13.83
CA GLY A 248 -9.57 21.75 -14.00
C GLY A 248 -8.59 22.03 -12.86
N ALA A 249 -7.54 22.80 -13.13
CA ALA A 249 -6.50 23.09 -12.14
C ALA A 249 -7.04 23.91 -10.98
N LYS A 250 -7.95 24.86 -11.24
CA LYS A 250 -8.52 25.73 -10.21
C LYS A 250 -9.23 24.93 -9.11
N LEU A 251 -10.17 24.06 -9.48
CA LEU A 251 -10.91 23.22 -8.53
C LEU A 251 -9.98 22.20 -7.85
N TYR A 252 -9.03 21.62 -8.61
CA TYR A 252 -8.06 20.68 -8.03
C TYR A 252 -7.17 21.33 -6.97
N ILE A 253 -6.69 22.55 -7.21
CA ILE A 253 -5.85 23.29 -6.26
C ILE A 253 -6.65 23.70 -5.02
N GLN A 254 -7.89 24.14 -5.18
CA GLN A 254 -8.79 24.39 -4.04
C GLN A 254 -8.95 23.14 -3.18
N THR A 255 -9.19 21.99 -3.82
CA THR A 255 -9.29 20.69 -3.17
C THR A 255 -8.01 20.31 -2.43
N LEU A 256 -6.83 20.49 -3.03
CA LEU A 256 -5.54 20.21 -2.40
C LEU A 256 -5.30 21.09 -1.17
N ASN A 257 -5.66 22.37 -1.24
CA ASN A 257 -5.56 23.28 -0.10
C ASN A 257 -6.51 22.88 1.03
N LYS A 258 -7.75 22.49 0.69
CA LYS A 258 -8.72 21.98 1.67
C LYS A 258 -8.25 20.70 2.32
N LEU A 259 -7.67 19.77 1.55
CA LEU A 259 -7.09 18.54 2.07
C LEU A 259 -5.93 18.83 3.03
N ASN A 260 -5.08 19.78 2.70
CA ASN A 260 -3.96 20.20 3.54
C ASN A 260 -4.42 20.82 4.86
N GLU A 261 -5.48 21.64 4.83
CA GLU A 261 -6.12 22.17 6.04
C GLU A 261 -6.65 21.03 6.93
N ILE A 262 -7.36 20.06 6.35
CA ILE A 262 -7.87 18.87 7.07
C ILE A 262 -6.73 18.04 7.68
N CYS A 263 -5.55 18.05 7.05
CA CYS A 263 -4.37 17.30 7.48
C CYS A 263 -3.40 18.10 8.37
N ASP A 264 -3.85 19.20 9.00
CA ASP A 264 -3.05 20.08 9.85
C ASP A 264 -1.78 20.62 9.15
N TYR A 265 -1.90 20.97 7.87
CA TYR A 265 -0.82 21.53 7.04
C TYR A 265 0.41 20.64 6.84
N LYS A 266 0.31 19.33 7.14
CA LYS A 266 1.42 18.37 7.01
C LYS A 266 1.90 18.21 5.57
N MET A 267 1.06 18.48 4.56
CA MET A 267 1.42 18.33 3.15
C MET A 267 2.38 19.42 2.66
N ASN A 268 2.59 20.49 3.42
CA ASN A 268 3.51 21.59 3.08
C ASN A 268 4.95 21.11 2.83
N LYS A 269 5.45 20.23 3.70
CA LYS A 269 6.81 19.67 3.58
C LYS A 269 6.89 18.53 2.57
N GLY A 270 5.76 17.92 2.24
CA GLY A 270 5.71 16.64 1.54
C GLY A 270 6.21 15.49 2.42
N SER A 271 6.30 14.31 1.83
CA SER A 271 6.86 13.12 2.48
C SER A 271 7.86 12.42 1.55
N ILE A 272 8.37 11.28 2.00
CA ILE A 272 9.23 10.42 1.21
C ILE A 272 8.50 9.96 -0.07
N THR A 273 7.22 9.64 0.06
CA THR A 273 6.40 9.08 -1.03
C THR A 273 5.59 10.13 -1.77
N HIS A 274 5.28 11.26 -1.13
CA HIS A 274 4.46 12.33 -1.72
C HIS A 274 5.27 13.62 -1.93
N PRO A 275 5.15 14.28 -3.09
CA PRO A 275 5.68 15.63 -3.28
C PRO A 275 5.07 16.65 -2.30
N SER A 276 5.75 17.77 -2.08
CA SER A 276 5.17 18.87 -1.32
C SER A 276 3.99 19.49 -2.06
N ILE A 277 3.03 20.04 -1.32
CA ILE A 277 1.85 20.68 -1.91
C ILE A 277 2.22 21.76 -2.95
N LYS A 278 3.25 22.55 -2.69
CA LYS A 278 3.75 23.57 -3.64
C LYS A 278 4.09 22.97 -5.00
N LYS A 279 4.77 21.81 -5.02
CA LYS A 279 5.15 21.13 -6.26
C LYS A 279 3.93 20.52 -6.96
N ARG A 280 2.94 20.02 -6.21
CA ARG A 280 1.69 19.49 -6.78
C ARG A 280 0.85 20.60 -7.41
N ILE A 281 0.74 21.76 -6.75
CA ILE A 281 0.06 22.95 -7.29
C ILE A 281 0.75 23.44 -8.57
N GLU A 282 2.08 23.53 -8.58
CA GLU A 282 2.83 23.91 -9.79
C GLU A 282 2.62 22.91 -10.94
N ASN A 283 2.59 21.62 -10.63
CA ASN A 283 2.30 20.57 -11.61
C ASN A 283 0.85 20.65 -12.14
N ALA A 284 -0.12 21.03 -11.31
CA ALA A 284 -1.50 21.20 -11.72
C ALA A 284 -1.66 22.30 -12.78
N TRP A 285 -1.07 23.48 -12.55
CA TRP A 285 -1.08 24.56 -13.55
C TRP A 285 -0.43 24.14 -14.87
N LYS A 286 0.77 23.55 -14.80
CA LYS A 286 1.48 23.04 -15.99
C LYS A 286 0.67 22.00 -16.76
N THR A 287 -0.14 21.21 -16.08
CA THR A 287 -0.99 20.20 -16.72
C THR A 287 -2.10 20.86 -17.50
N GLU A 288 -2.80 21.82 -16.91
CA GLU A 288 -3.88 22.54 -17.58
C GLU A 288 -3.35 23.32 -18.79
N GLU A 289 -2.20 23.98 -18.67
CA GLU A 289 -1.53 24.64 -19.81
C GLU A 289 -1.19 23.66 -20.94
N LYS A 290 -0.76 22.44 -20.60
CA LYS A 290 -0.26 21.47 -21.59
C LYS A 290 -1.37 20.65 -22.26
N TYR A 291 -2.37 20.23 -21.50
CA TYR A 291 -3.38 19.27 -21.95
C TYR A 291 -4.78 19.89 -22.06
N GLY A 292 -4.97 21.11 -21.57
CA GLY A 292 -6.28 21.74 -21.44
C GLY A 292 -7.14 21.09 -20.36
N PHE A 293 -8.29 21.72 -20.12
CA PHE A 293 -9.38 21.15 -19.33
C PHE A 293 -10.34 20.42 -20.27
N THR A 294 -10.67 19.16 -19.95
CA THR A 294 -11.52 18.29 -20.78
C THR A 294 -12.88 17.97 -20.14
N GLY A 295 -13.22 18.67 -19.05
CA GLY A 295 -14.45 18.48 -18.28
C GLY A 295 -15.55 19.45 -18.65
#